data_AF-A0A655CIQ7-F1
#
_entry.id   AF-A0A655CIQ7-F1
#
_cell.length_a   1.000
_cell.length_b   1.000
_cell.length_c   1.000
_cell.angle_alpha   90.00
_cell.angle_beta   90.00
_cell.angle_gamma   90.00
#
_symmetry.space_group_name_H-M   'P 1'
#
loop_
_entity.id
_entity.type
_entity.pdbx_description
1 polymer ?
#
loop_
_entity_poly.entity_id
_entity_poly.type
_entity_poly.pdbx_seq_one_letter_code
_entity_poly.pdbx_strand_id
1 'polypeptide(L)' 'MVSDICRERQLTLLMVSHSVEDAARIAPRSIVVADGRIAWQGKTDELLSGQASASALLGIKSHIL' A
#
# COMPACT_ATOMS: atom_id res chain seq x y z
N MET A 1 7.44 0.25 16.19
CA MET A 1 6.54 0.87 15.19
C MET A 1 5.09 0.57 15.58
N VAL A 2 4.08 1.30 15.07
CA VAL A 2 2.66 1.02 15.39
C VAL A 2 2.26 -0.43 15.03
N SER A 3 2.85 -0.98 13.97
CA SER A 3 2.68 -2.38 13.55
C SER A 3 3.10 -3.39 14.63
N ASP A 4 4.11 -3.09 15.44
CA ASP A 4 4.59 -4.01 16.49
C ASP A 4 3.58 -4.10 17.62
N ILE A 5 3.02 -2.96 18.05
CA ILE A 5 1.95 -2.91 19.05
C ILE A 5 0.72 -3.66 18.53
N CYS A 6 0.33 -3.44 17.27
CA CYS A 6 -0.80 -4.14 16.68
C CYS A 6 -0.60 -5.66 16.66
N ARG A 7 0.62 -6.12 16.35
CA ARG A 7 0.98 -7.55 16.36
C ARG A 7 0.95 -8.12 17.79
N GLU A 8 1.58 -7.45 18.75
CA GLU A 8 1.64 -7.88 20.15
C GLU A 8 0.28 -7.90 20.85
N ARG A 9 -0.62 -6.99 20.48
CA ARG A 9 -1.96 -6.84 21.09
C ARG A 9 -3.08 -7.43 20.24
N GLN A 10 -2.77 -8.11 19.14
CA GLN A 10 -3.73 -8.69 18.20
C GLN A 10 -4.78 -7.68 17.69
N LEU A 11 -4.34 -6.46 17.40
CA LEU A 11 -5.19 -5.39 16.89
C LEU A 11 -5.19 -5.39 15.36
N THR A 12 -6.34 -5.04 14.77
CA THR A 12 -6.42 -4.73 13.34
C THR A 12 -6.04 -3.27 13.13
N LEU A 13 -5.10 -3.00 12.22
CA LEU A 13 -4.68 -1.65 11.84
C LEU A 13 -5.23 -1.31 10.46
N LEU A 14 -6.01 -0.23 10.38
CA LEU A 14 -6.32 0.44 9.12
C LEU A 14 -5.45 1.70 9.01
N MET A 15 -4.52 1.69 8.06
CA MET A 15 -3.61 2.80 7.82
C MET A 15 -4.03 3.56 6.55
N VAL A 16 -4.02 4.89 6.62
CA VAL A 16 -4.19 5.78 5.46
C VAL A 16 -2.90 6.56 5.30
N SER A 17 -2.26 6.42 4.13
CA SER A 17 -0.96 7.04 3.84
C SER A 17 -0.96 7.64 2.45
N HIS A 18 -0.20 8.72 2.29
CA HIS A 18 0.14 9.29 0.99
C HIS A 18 1.49 8.77 0.45
N SER A 19 2.29 8.10 1.28
CA SER A 19 3.50 7.39 0.87
C SER A 19 3.23 5.88 0.84
N VAL A 20 3.51 5.29 -0.32
CA VAL A 20 3.40 3.85 -0.54
C VAL A 20 4.56 3.12 0.14
N GLU A 21 5.74 3.72 0.23
CA GLU A 21 6.89 3.18 0.96
C GLU A 21 6.58 3.01 2.45
N ASP A 22 5.90 3.98 3.05
CA ASP A 22 5.46 3.91 4.44
C ASP A 22 4.38 2.84 4.64
N ALA A 23 3.42 2.78 3.71
CA ALA A 23 2.40 1.72 3.71
C ALA A 23 3.04 0.33 3.59
N ALA A 24 4.06 0.15 2.74
CA ALA A 24 4.73 -1.14 2.54
C ALA A 24 5.47 -1.64 3.78
N ARG A 25 5.97 -0.73 4.65
CA ARG A 25 6.61 -1.12 5.91
C ARG A 25 5.63 -1.63 6.96
N ILE A 26 4.35 -1.23 6.89
CA ILE A 26 3.36 -1.45 7.95
C ILE A 26 2.21 -2.37 7.51
N ALA A 27 1.74 -2.23 6.27
CA ALA A 27 0.55 -2.86 5.73
C ALA A 27 0.92 -3.75 4.53
N PRO A 28 0.84 -5.10 4.65
CA PRO A 28 1.16 -6.01 3.55
C PRO A 28 0.11 -6.01 2.43
N ARG A 29 -1.10 -5.50 2.71
CA ARG A 29 -2.19 -5.34 1.74
C ARG A 29 -2.62 -3.88 1.69
N SER A 30 -2.99 -3.43 0.49
CA SER A 30 -3.44 -2.07 0.25
C SER A 30 -4.66 -2.04 -0.66
N ILE A 31 -5.45 -0.97 -0.51
CA ILE A 31 -6.52 -0.58 -1.43
C ILE A 31 -6.15 0.82 -1.91
N VAL A 32 -6.19 1.04 -3.22
CA VAL A 32 -6.06 2.38 -3.81
C VAL A 32 -7.45 2.89 -4.15
N VAL A 33 -7.78 4.05 -3.60
CA VAL A 33 -9.04 4.75 -3.87
C VAL A 33 -8.74 5.94 -4.76
N ALA A 34 -9.40 6.00 -5.92
CA ALA A 34 -9.35 7.12 -6.84
C ALA A 34 -10.78 7.45 -7.31
N ASP A 35 -11.11 8.73 -7.44
CA ASP A 35 -12.42 9.20 -7.89
C ASP A 35 -13.61 8.58 -7.12
N GLY A 36 -13.43 8.41 -5.80
CA GLY A 36 -14.44 7.82 -4.92
C GLY A 36 -14.69 6.32 -5.13
N ARG A 37 -13.82 5.62 -5.88
CA ARG A 37 -13.94 4.19 -6.17
C ARG A 37 -12.66 3.44 -5.81
N ILE A 38 -12.79 2.13 -5.56
CA ILE A 38 -11.63 1.24 -5.46
C ILE A 38 -11.05 1.08 -6.86
N ALA A 39 -9.91 1.71 -7.10
CA ALA A 39 -9.19 1.60 -8.36
C ALA A 39 -8.35 0.32 -8.43
N TRP A 40 -7.90 -0.18 -7.26
CA TRP A 40 -7.09 -1.39 -7.16
C TRP A 40 -7.06 -1.92 -5.72
N GLN A 41 -6.83 -3.23 -5.58
CA GLN A 41 -6.58 -3.90 -4.30
C GLN A 41 -5.59 -5.06 -4.49
N GLY A 42 -4.66 -5.24 -3.56
CA GLY A 42 -3.64 -6.28 -3.67
C GLY A 42 -2.56 -6.19 -2.60
N LYS A 43 -1.39 -6.77 -2.90
CA LYS A 43 -0.23 -6.69 -2.02
C LYS A 43 0.49 -5.37 -2.21
N THR A 44 0.89 -4.71 -1.12
CA THR A 44 1.50 -3.37 -1.21
C THR A 44 2.82 -3.35 -1.99
N ASP A 45 3.55 -4.46 -2.05
CA ASP A 45 4.79 -4.60 -2.82
C ASP A 45 4.56 -4.52 -4.35
N GLU A 46 3.40 -4.97 -4.85
CA GLU A 46 3.02 -4.85 -6.26
C GLU A 46 2.92 -3.37 -6.70
N LEU A 47 2.47 -2.48 -5.81
CA LEU A 47 2.46 -1.04 -6.08
C LEU A 47 3.89 -0.50 -6.26
N LEU A 48 4.79 -0.84 -5.33
CA LEU A 48 6.19 -0.40 -5.35
C LEU A 48 6.98 -0.96 -6.54
N SER A 49 6.63 -2.16 -7.00
CA SER A 49 7.25 -2.76 -8.20
C SER A 49 6.91 -2.01 -9.51
N GLY A 50 5.89 -1.13 -9.47
CA GLY A 50 5.36 -0.47 -10.66
C GLY A 50 4.51 -1.38 -11.56
N GLN A 51 4.27 -2.63 -11.17
CA GLN A 51 3.50 -3.61 -11.96
C GLN A 51 1.99 -3.55 -11.69
N ALA A 52 1.56 -2.93 -10.60
CA ALA A 52 0.14 -2.80 -10.30
C ALA A 52 -0.53 -1.77 -11.24
N SER A 53 -1.78 -2.04 -11.62
CA SER A 53 -2.55 -1.12 -12.49
C SER A 53 -2.71 0.29 -11.89
N ALA A 54 -2.63 0.41 -10.56
CA ALA A 54 -2.70 1.68 -9.86
C ALA A 54 -1.34 2.32 -9.54
N SER A 55 -0.20 1.67 -9.84
CA SER A 55 1.14 2.24 -9.57
C SER A 55 1.32 3.61 -10.22
N ALA A 56 0.86 3.75 -11.48
CA ALA A 56 0.93 5.00 -12.21
C ALA A 56 0.09 6.13 -11.57
N LEU A 57 -1.05 5.80 -10.94
CA LEU A 57 -1.89 6.76 -10.23
C LEU A 57 -1.18 7.34 -8.99
N LEU A 58 -0.24 6.57 -8.42
CA LEU A 58 0.57 6.97 -7.27
C LEU A 58 1.93 7.55 -7.69
N GLY A 59 2.16 7.78 -8.98
CA GLY A 59 3.42 8.32 -9.50
C GLY A 59 4.59 7.33 -9.50
N ILE A 60 4.33 6.05 -9.23
CA ILE A 60 5.36 5.00 -9.22
C ILE A 60 5.58 4.50 -10.64
N LYS A 61 6.83 4.54 -11.09
CA LYS A 61 7.24 4.04 -12.41
C LYS A 61 7.81 2.64 -12.29
N SER A 62 7.50 1.77 -13.25
CA SER A 62 8.15 0.46 -13.36
C SER A 62 9.64 0.66 -13.66
N HIS A 63 10.50 0.28 -12.71
CA HIS A 63 11.92 0.10 -12.98
C HIS A 63 12.09 -1.26 -13.66
N ILE A 64 12.06 -1.26 -15.00
CA ILE A 64 12.55 -2.40 -15.77
C ILE A 64 14.08 -2.39 -15.60
N LEU A 65 14.61 -3.39 -14.90
CA LEU A 65 16.04 -3.74 -14.94
C LEU A 65 16.34 -4.47 -16.26
#